data_AF-A0A202E2S9-F1
#
_entry.id   AF-A0A202E2S9-F1
#
_cell.length_a   1.000
_cell.length_b   1.000
_cell.length_c   1.000
_cell.angle_alpha   90.00
_cell.angle_beta   90.00
_cell.angle_gamma   90.00
#
_symmetry.space_group_name_H-M   'P 1'
#
loop_
_entity.id
_entity.type
_entity.pdbx_description
1 polymer ?
#
loop_
_entity_poly.entity_id
_entity_poly.type
_entity_poly.pdbx_seq_one_letter_code
_entity_poly.pdbx_strand_id
1 'polypeptide(L)'
;MCVGRELWVSNIKHLLTNTFKALYEHKWTLLCPAEGMVWFTSDDPAMCLNFHSPADYNFGGGWGRKGSEMILPLSPQYLLYTQVGKARTAPGTILSKEKTMGFQKLIAEHAHRKIFAAGPLPEIPQLRPRKVDPDAFAHEKNQWKSWHAQQSEAEQKLRE
;
A
#
# COMPACT_ATOMS: atom_id res chain seq x y z
N MET A 1 21.34 13.09 8.43
CA MET A 1 19.87 13.14 8.27
C MET A 1 19.29 12.35 9.44
N CYS A 2 18.56 13.02 10.34
CA CYS A 2 18.26 12.52 11.68
C CYS A 2 17.36 11.27 11.64
N VAL A 3 17.83 10.11 12.05
CA VAL A 3 17.00 8.90 12.16
C VAL A 3 16.32 8.96 13.53
N GLY A 4 15.02 9.26 13.57
CA GLY A 4 14.35 9.48 14.85
C GLY A 4 12.89 9.94 14.73
N ARG A 5 12.22 10.06 15.89
CA ARG A 5 10.82 10.51 16.02
C ARG A 5 10.65 11.93 15.49
N GLU A 6 11.60 12.82 15.74
CA GLU A 6 11.51 14.21 15.29
C GLU A 6 11.51 14.33 13.77
N LEU A 7 12.39 13.58 13.07
CA LEU A 7 12.35 13.53 11.61
C LEU A 7 11.03 12.96 11.12
N TRP A 8 10.54 11.89 11.75
CA TRP A 8 9.25 11.31 11.38
C TRP A 8 8.11 12.33 11.51
N VAL A 9 7.99 13.03 12.66
CA VAL A 9 6.96 14.07 12.86
C VAL A 9 7.12 15.21 11.84
N SER A 10 8.35 15.67 11.62
CA SER A 10 8.64 16.72 10.63
C SER A 10 8.21 16.32 9.22
N ASN A 11 8.51 15.08 8.82
CA ASN A 11 8.11 14.52 7.54
C ASN A 11 6.60 14.40 7.41
N ILE A 12 5.91 13.88 8.44
CA ILE A 12 4.44 13.81 8.46
C ILE A 12 3.85 15.21 8.32
N LYS A 13 4.38 16.20 9.07
CA LYS A 13 3.94 17.60 8.96
C LYS A 13 4.15 18.14 7.55
N HIS A 14 5.31 17.89 6.93
CA HIS A 14 5.59 18.32 5.57
C HIS A 14 4.62 17.68 4.56
N LEU A 15 4.40 16.37 4.67
CA LEU A 15 3.47 15.63 3.80
C LEU A 15 2.04 16.18 3.90
N LEU A 16 1.56 16.41 5.11
CA LEU A 16 0.20 16.90 5.37
C LEU A 16 0.01 18.40 5.07
N THR A 17 1.09 19.19 4.98
CA THR A 17 1.00 20.64 4.69
C THR A 17 1.19 20.95 3.21
N ASN A 18 2.12 20.24 2.57
CA ASN A 18 2.57 20.56 1.22
C ASN A 18 2.21 19.46 0.22
N THR A 19 2.58 18.21 0.53
CA THR A 19 2.57 17.11 -0.46
C THR A 19 1.16 16.62 -0.80
N PHE A 20 0.23 16.60 0.16
CA PHE A 20 -1.13 16.13 -0.08
C PHE A 20 -1.86 16.92 -1.18
N LYS A 21 -1.47 18.17 -1.43
CA LYS A 21 -2.07 19.02 -2.46
C LYS A 21 -1.97 18.42 -3.85
N ALA A 22 -0.85 17.74 -4.15
CA ALA A 22 -0.64 17.06 -5.42
C ALA A 22 -1.69 15.96 -5.67
N LEU A 23 -2.22 15.35 -4.60
CA LEU A 23 -3.24 14.32 -4.73
C LEU A 23 -4.55 14.85 -5.34
N TYR A 24 -4.88 16.14 -5.17
CA TYR A 24 -6.07 16.74 -5.77
C TYR A 24 -5.96 16.97 -7.27
N GLU A 25 -4.74 17.01 -7.80
CA GLU A 25 -4.49 17.21 -9.24
C GLU A 25 -4.84 15.96 -10.05
N HIS A 26 -4.81 14.78 -9.39
CA HIS A 26 -5.09 13.51 -10.02
C HIS A 26 -6.59 13.23 -10.17
N LYS A 27 -6.94 12.48 -11.21
CA LYS A 27 -8.32 12.14 -11.53
C LYS A 27 -8.70 10.80 -10.93
N TRP A 28 -9.07 10.83 -9.66
CA TRP A 28 -9.53 9.67 -8.90
C TRP A 28 -10.86 9.12 -9.42
N THR A 29 -10.99 7.80 -9.38
CA THR A 29 -12.22 7.08 -9.70
C THR A 29 -12.40 5.90 -8.75
N LEU A 30 -13.63 5.40 -8.69
CA LEU A 30 -13.98 4.20 -7.96
C LEU A 30 -14.17 3.05 -8.93
N LEU A 31 -13.47 1.94 -8.67
CA LEU A 31 -13.62 0.70 -9.40
C LEU A 31 -14.38 -0.32 -8.55
N CYS A 32 -15.35 -0.98 -9.18
CA CYS A 32 -16.10 -2.07 -8.59
C CYS A 32 -15.48 -3.42 -9.03
N PRO A 33 -15.44 -4.43 -8.16
CA PRO A 33 -14.98 -5.75 -8.55
C PRO A 33 -15.95 -6.37 -9.56
N ALA A 34 -15.51 -7.41 -10.27
CA ALA A 34 -16.41 -8.21 -11.09
C ALA A 34 -17.57 -8.79 -10.27
N GLU A 35 -18.69 -9.10 -10.94
CA GLU A 35 -19.87 -9.67 -10.28
C GLU A 35 -19.53 -10.94 -9.48
N GLY A 36 -19.98 -10.99 -8.24
CA GLY A 36 -19.72 -12.08 -7.30
C GLY A 36 -18.34 -12.05 -6.64
N MET A 37 -17.49 -11.08 -6.97
CA MET A 37 -16.18 -10.89 -6.35
C MET A 37 -16.18 -9.70 -5.39
N VAL A 38 -15.20 -9.67 -4.49
CA VAL A 38 -15.03 -8.59 -3.51
C VAL A 38 -13.58 -8.15 -3.43
N TRP A 39 -13.35 -6.89 -3.09
CA TRP A 39 -12.04 -6.42 -2.67
C TRP A 39 -11.74 -6.87 -1.25
N PHE A 40 -10.46 -7.16 -1.01
CA PHE A 40 -9.88 -7.22 0.33
C PHE A 40 -8.83 -6.12 0.46
N THR A 41 -8.41 -5.87 1.69
CA THR A 41 -7.36 -4.88 2.00
C THR A 41 -6.25 -5.53 2.80
N SER A 42 -5.24 -4.78 3.20
CA SER A 42 -4.08 -5.30 3.94
C SER A 42 -3.63 -4.34 5.03
N ASP A 43 -2.59 -4.72 5.76
CA ASP A 43 -1.87 -3.83 6.68
C ASP A 43 -0.98 -2.78 5.97
N ASP A 44 -0.88 -2.85 4.64
CA ASP A 44 -0.29 -1.83 3.79
C ASP A 44 -1.18 -1.55 2.56
N PRO A 45 -2.31 -0.85 2.75
CA PRO A 45 -3.41 -0.83 1.80
C PRO A 45 -3.23 0.19 0.66
N ALA A 46 -2.41 1.22 0.86
CA ALA A 46 -2.16 2.26 -0.13
C ALA A 46 -0.92 1.90 -0.94
N MET A 47 -1.08 1.69 -2.25
CA MET A 47 0.03 1.28 -3.12
C MET A 47 0.20 2.23 -4.30
N CYS A 48 1.46 2.46 -4.65
CA CYS A 48 1.87 3.17 -5.85
C CYS A 48 2.65 2.20 -6.73
N LEU A 49 2.25 2.04 -7.98
CA LEU A 49 2.82 1.04 -8.87
C LEU A 49 3.29 1.65 -10.19
N ASN A 50 4.38 1.10 -10.70
CA ASN A 50 4.77 1.24 -12.09
C ASN A 50 4.31 -0.02 -12.81
N PHE A 51 3.19 0.06 -13.52
CA PHE A 51 2.58 -1.09 -14.18
C PHE A 51 2.87 -1.05 -15.69
N HIS A 52 3.58 -2.05 -16.19
CA HIS A 52 3.79 -2.25 -17.63
C HIS A 52 3.01 -3.45 -18.13
N SER A 53 3.06 -4.57 -17.39
CA SER A 53 2.28 -5.77 -17.68
C SER A 53 2.09 -6.62 -16.41
N PRO A 54 1.21 -7.64 -16.40
CA PRO A 54 1.07 -8.56 -15.27
C PRO A 54 2.34 -9.36 -14.91
N ALA A 55 3.37 -9.35 -15.77
CA ALA A 55 4.67 -9.99 -15.51
C ALA A 55 5.78 -8.97 -15.22
N ASP A 56 5.52 -7.68 -15.44
CA ASP A 56 6.49 -6.60 -15.30
C ASP A 56 5.84 -5.39 -14.62
N TYR A 57 5.99 -5.35 -13.30
CA TYR A 57 5.60 -4.24 -12.44
C TYR A 57 6.44 -4.20 -11.17
N ASN A 58 6.46 -3.03 -10.53
CA ASN A 58 6.99 -2.86 -9.18
C ASN A 58 6.19 -1.83 -8.38
N PHE A 59 6.34 -1.87 -7.06
CA PHE A 59 5.70 -0.95 -6.11
C PHE A 59 6.51 0.34 -5.87
N GLY A 60 7.36 0.73 -6.84
CA GLY A 60 8.18 1.95 -6.79
C GLY A 60 7.55 3.16 -7.48
N GLY A 61 6.22 3.16 -7.64
CA GLY A 61 5.48 4.25 -8.27
C GLY A 61 5.44 5.51 -7.41
N GLY A 62 4.91 6.60 -7.96
CA GLY A 62 4.70 7.81 -7.16
C GLY A 62 3.71 8.79 -7.78
N TRP A 63 3.07 9.60 -6.94
CA TRP A 63 2.10 10.62 -7.32
C TRP A 63 2.68 11.66 -8.32
N GLY A 64 3.99 11.93 -8.27
CA GLY A 64 4.65 12.86 -9.19
C GLY A 64 5.14 12.25 -10.52
N ARG A 65 4.92 10.95 -10.77
CA ARG A 65 5.46 10.25 -11.95
C ARG A 65 4.35 9.90 -12.93
N LYS A 66 4.43 10.42 -14.15
CA LYS A 66 3.47 10.12 -15.22
C LYS A 66 3.42 8.62 -15.50
N GLY A 67 2.22 8.07 -15.61
CA GLY A 67 1.98 6.65 -15.85
C GLY A 67 1.91 5.80 -14.59
N SER A 68 2.40 6.28 -13.44
CA SER A 68 2.23 5.57 -12.17
C SER A 68 0.76 5.45 -11.82
N GLU A 69 0.37 4.28 -11.32
CA GLU A 69 -0.97 4.05 -10.81
C GLU A 69 -0.94 4.09 -9.29
N MET A 70 -2.07 4.48 -8.71
CA MET A 70 -2.25 4.49 -7.26
C MET A 70 -3.57 3.81 -6.94
N ILE A 71 -3.53 2.91 -5.96
CA ILE A 71 -4.65 2.05 -5.60
C ILE A 71 -4.82 2.08 -4.07
N LEU A 72 -6.07 2.13 -3.62
CA LEU A 72 -6.43 1.99 -2.21
C LEU A 72 -7.78 1.26 -2.08
N PRO A 73 -7.82 0.01 -1.57
CA PRO A 73 -9.07 -0.68 -1.29
C PRO A 73 -9.80 0.03 -0.14
N LEU A 74 -10.98 0.59 -0.41
CA LEU A 74 -11.78 1.33 0.57
C LEU A 74 -12.78 0.42 1.27
N SER A 75 -13.39 -0.49 0.52
CA SER A 75 -14.40 -1.42 1.00
C SER A 75 -14.44 -2.66 0.10
N PRO A 76 -15.17 -3.72 0.49
CA PRO A 76 -15.35 -4.90 -0.36
C PRO A 76 -15.94 -4.60 -1.75
N GLN A 77 -16.58 -3.45 -1.93
CA GLN A 77 -17.25 -3.06 -3.19
C GLN A 77 -16.49 -1.98 -3.95
N TYR A 78 -15.63 -1.19 -3.28
CA TYR A 78 -14.99 -0.03 -3.90
C TYR A 78 -13.48 -0.02 -3.71
N LEU A 79 -12.79 0.14 -4.82
CA LEU A 79 -11.35 0.36 -4.92
C LEU A 79 -11.13 1.79 -5.44
N LEU A 80 -10.44 2.62 -4.66
CA LEU A 80 -10.01 3.94 -5.10
C LEU A 80 -8.82 3.78 -6.05
N TYR A 81 -8.91 4.37 -7.23
CA TYR A 81 -7.92 4.21 -8.28
C TYR A 81 -7.64 5.53 -8.99
N THR A 82 -6.39 5.72 -9.42
CA THR A 82 -6.01 6.75 -10.38
C THR A 82 -4.75 6.35 -11.14
N GLN A 83 -4.56 6.94 -12.32
CA GLN A 83 -3.31 6.85 -13.08
C GLN A 83 -2.82 8.25 -13.41
N VAL A 84 -1.60 8.57 -13.01
CA VAL A 84 -1.03 9.92 -13.14
C VAL A 84 -0.89 10.27 -14.62
N GLY A 85 -1.51 11.38 -15.03
CA GLY A 85 -1.45 11.89 -16.40
C GLY A 85 -2.38 11.19 -17.40
N LYS A 86 -3.31 10.35 -16.93
CA LYS A 86 -4.34 9.72 -17.78
C LYS A 86 -5.73 10.28 -17.48
N ALA A 87 -6.62 10.22 -18.46
CA ALA A 87 -8.02 10.59 -18.29
C ALA A 87 -8.73 9.66 -17.30
N ARG A 88 -9.74 10.21 -16.61
CA ARG A 88 -10.52 9.49 -15.60
C ARG A 88 -11.33 8.36 -16.25
N THR A 89 -11.22 7.14 -15.71
CA THR A 89 -12.20 6.09 -16.00
C THR A 89 -13.56 6.44 -15.39
N ALA A 90 -14.66 6.03 -16.02
CA ALA A 90 -16.00 6.30 -15.50
C ALA A 90 -16.14 5.82 -14.03
N PRO A 91 -16.67 6.66 -13.11
CA PRO A 91 -16.90 6.24 -11.74
C PRO A 91 -17.84 5.03 -11.67
N GLY A 92 -17.55 4.09 -10.78
CA GLY A 92 -18.36 2.86 -10.62
C GLY A 92 -18.16 1.85 -11.74
N THR A 93 -17.06 1.95 -12.49
CA THR A 93 -16.73 0.94 -13.52
C THR A 93 -16.57 -0.42 -12.88
N ILE A 94 -17.41 -1.37 -13.30
CA ILE A 94 -17.30 -2.79 -12.95
C ILE A 94 -16.18 -3.41 -13.79
N LEU A 95 -15.20 -4.01 -13.11
CA LEU A 95 -14.06 -4.64 -13.78
C LEU A 95 -14.39 -6.05 -14.29
N SER A 96 -13.60 -6.53 -15.26
CA SER A 96 -13.64 -7.94 -15.65
C SER A 96 -13.08 -8.82 -14.53
N LYS A 97 -13.37 -10.13 -14.59
CA LYS A 97 -12.81 -11.10 -13.64
C LYS A 97 -11.28 -11.09 -13.67
N GLU A 98 -10.66 -11.04 -14.86
CA GLU A 98 -9.18 -11.04 -14.93
C GLU A 98 -8.59 -9.79 -14.29
N LYS A 99 -9.16 -8.60 -14.55
CA LYS A 99 -8.70 -7.36 -13.93
C LYS A 99 -8.88 -7.38 -12.41
N THR A 100 -10.02 -7.88 -11.94
CA THR A 100 -10.31 -8.02 -10.51
C THR A 100 -9.27 -8.92 -9.83
N MET A 101 -9.01 -10.09 -10.41
CA MET A 101 -7.97 -11.01 -9.91
C MET A 101 -6.57 -10.39 -9.96
N GLY A 102 -6.26 -9.62 -10.99
CA GLY A 102 -5.00 -8.87 -11.09
C GLY A 102 -4.81 -7.88 -9.94
N PHE A 103 -5.83 -7.06 -9.65
CA PHE A 103 -5.78 -6.15 -8.50
C PHE A 103 -5.72 -6.87 -7.15
N GLN A 104 -6.49 -7.95 -6.98
CA GLN A 104 -6.41 -8.77 -5.76
C GLN A 104 -5.00 -9.36 -5.55
N LYS A 105 -4.36 -9.84 -6.63
CA LYS A 105 -2.96 -10.31 -6.58
C LYS A 105 -2.02 -9.19 -6.14
N LEU A 106 -2.13 -8.00 -6.73
CA LEU A 106 -1.32 -6.83 -6.34
C LEU A 106 -1.49 -6.48 -4.86
N ILE A 107 -2.73 -6.48 -4.35
CA ILE A 107 -3.02 -6.21 -2.93
C ILE A 107 -2.40 -7.28 -2.03
N ALA A 108 -2.50 -8.55 -2.40
CA ALA A 108 -1.96 -9.66 -1.61
C ALA A 108 -0.42 -9.69 -1.58
N GLU A 109 0.22 -9.33 -2.68
CA GLU A 109 1.67 -9.20 -2.79
C GLU A 109 2.20 -7.99 -2.02
N HIS A 110 1.52 -6.85 -2.13
CA HIS A 110 1.89 -5.61 -1.43
C HIS A 110 1.69 -5.71 0.10
N ALA A 111 0.77 -6.57 0.56
CA ALA A 111 0.54 -6.78 1.97
C ALA A 111 1.86 -7.01 2.72
N HIS A 112 2.04 -6.35 3.85
CA HIS A 112 3.24 -6.55 4.65
C HIS A 112 3.11 -7.83 5.48
N ARG A 113 1.99 -8.04 6.18
CA ARG A 113 1.75 -9.23 7.02
C ARG A 113 0.35 -9.77 6.96
N LYS A 114 -0.66 -8.90 6.87
CA LYS A 114 -2.05 -9.27 7.06
C LYS A 114 -2.89 -8.85 5.87
N ILE A 115 -3.85 -9.71 5.53
CA ILE A 115 -4.92 -9.42 4.60
C ILE A 115 -6.22 -9.42 5.40
N PHE A 116 -7.06 -8.43 5.16
CA PHE A 116 -8.37 -8.27 5.77
C PHE A 116 -9.44 -8.36 4.70
N ALA A 117 -10.35 -9.32 4.85
CA ALA A 117 -11.46 -9.55 3.93
C ALA A 117 -12.78 -9.60 4.69
N ALA A 118 -13.89 -9.30 4.02
CA ALA A 118 -15.23 -9.33 4.63
C ALA A 118 -15.69 -10.76 5.00
N GLY A 119 -15.09 -11.77 4.37
CA GLY A 119 -15.33 -13.18 4.67
C GLY A 119 -14.17 -14.04 4.19
N PRO A 120 -14.23 -15.37 4.44
CA PRO A 120 -13.22 -16.30 3.96
C PRO A 120 -13.15 -16.30 2.43
N LEU A 121 -11.96 -16.11 1.88
CA LEU A 121 -11.69 -16.13 0.45
C LEU A 121 -10.70 -17.27 0.14
N PRO A 122 -11.10 -18.32 -0.58
CA PRO A 122 -10.27 -19.49 -0.89
C PRO A 122 -8.97 -19.18 -1.65
N GLU A 123 -8.92 -18.07 -2.36
CA GLU A 123 -7.77 -17.60 -3.13
C GLU A 123 -6.65 -17.02 -2.25
N ILE A 124 -6.95 -16.51 -1.06
CA ILE A 124 -5.96 -15.84 -0.19
C ILE A 124 -4.78 -16.76 0.16
N PRO A 125 -4.99 -18.02 0.61
CA PRO A 125 -3.88 -18.94 0.89
C PRO A 125 -2.98 -19.23 -0.32
N GLN A 126 -3.51 -19.10 -1.55
CA GLN A 126 -2.76 -19.28 -2.79
C GLN A 126 -1.95 -18.02 -3.14
N LEU A 127 -2.58 -16.85 -2.98
CA LEU A 127 -1.95 -15.56 -3.26
C LEU A 127 -0.87 -15.21 -2.22
N ARG A 128 -1.10 -15.55 -0.96
CA ARG A 128 -0.17 -15.28 0.14
C ARG A 128 -0.13 -16.46 1.11
N PRO A 129 0.70 -17.48 0.81
CA PRO A 129 0.91 -18.61 1.70
C PRO A 129 1.42 -18.15 3.07
N ARG A 130 0.94 -18.80 4.13
CA ARG A 130 1.42 -18.52 5.49
C ARG A 130 2.88 -18.95 5.62
N LYS A 131 3.77 -17.99 5.88
CA LYS A 131 5.16 -18.26 6.28
C LYS A 131 5.25 -18.30 7.79
N VAL A 132 5.77 -19.40 8.34
CA VAL A 132 6.07 -19.54 9.78
C VAL A 132 7.59 -19.56 9.92
N ASP A 133 8.12 -18.53 10.57
CA ASP A 133 9.57 -18.32 10.70
C ASP A 133 9.87 -17.87 12.15
N PRO A 134 10.31 -18.80 13.02
CA PRO A 134 10.54 -18.50 14.43
C PRO A 134 11.73 -17.55 14.64
N ASP A 135 12.74 -17.61 13.77
CA ASP A 135 13.93 -16.76 13.86
C ASP A 135 13.59 -15.32 13.49
N ALA A 136 12.85 -15.12 12.40
CA ALA A 136 12.35 -13.80 12.02
C ALA A 136 11.45 -13.21 13.12
N PHE A 137 10.61 -14.03 13.75
CA PHE A 137 9.77 -13.60 14.87
C PHE A 137 10.60 -13.19 16.10
N ALA A 138 11.58 -14.02 16.49
CA ALA A 138 12.46 -13.71 17.63
C ALA A 138 13.29 -12.44 17.37
N HIS A 139 13.81 -12.29 16.15
CA HIS A 139 14.55 -11.12 15.72
C HIS A 139 13.70 -9.84 15.81
N GLU A 140 12.49 -9.86 15.23
CA GLU A 140 11.57 -8.72 15.33
C GLU A 140 11.21 -8.40 16.79
N LYS A 141 10.89 -9.42 17.60
CA LYS A 141 10.57 -9.24 19.02
C LYS A 141 11.71 -8.56 19.78
N ASN A 142 12.95 -8.89 19.47
CA ASN A 142 14.12 -8.26 20.06
C ASN A 142 14.28 -6.80 19.58
N GLN A 143 14.07 -6.53 18.29
CA GLN A 143 14.07 -5.17 17.76
C GLN A 143 13.04 -4.27 18.47
N TRP A 144 11.80 -4.75 18.65
CA TRP A 144 10.77 -3.98 19.36
C TRP A 144 11.14 -3.65 20.80
N LYS A 145 11.81 -4.58 21.50
CA LYS A 145 12.29 -4.34 22.88
C LYS A 145 13.39 -3.29 22.94
N SER A 146 14.32 -3.30 22.00
CA SER A 146 15.44 -2.37 21.95
C SER A 146 15.12 -1.05 21.24
N TRP A 147 13.97 -0.96 20.55
CA TRP A 147 13.61 0.13 19.66
C TRP A 147 13.76 1.51 20.31
N HIS A 148 13.15 1.69 21.48
CA HIS A 148 13.17 2.99 22.17
C HIS A 148 14.59 3.42 22.54
N ALA A 149 15.36 2.52 23.16
CA ALA A 149 16.74 2.81 23.56
C ALA A 149 17.62 3.15 22.35
N GLN A 150 17.52 2.37 21.26
CA GLN A 150 18.29 2.59 20.03
C GLN A 150 17.94 3.92 19.35
N GLN A 151 16.65 4.28 19.27
CA GLN A 151 16.23 5.55 18.67
C GLN A 151 16.68 6.75 19.53
N SER A 152 16.53 6.66 20.86
CA SER A 152 16.95 7.74 21.77
C SER A 152 18.46 7.96 21.75
N GLU A 153 19.25 6.89 21.75
CA GLU A 153 20.72 7.00 21.63
C GLU A 153 21.14 7.60 20.28
N ALA A 154 20.49 7.19 19.18
CA ALA A 154 20.77 7.73 17.86
C ALA A 154 20.43 9.23 17.76
N GLU A 155 19.33 9.67 18.37
CA GLU A 155 18.95 11.09 18.42
C GLU A 155 19.95 11.92 19.27
N GLN A 156 20.44 11.39 20.39
CA GLN A 156 21.42 12.07 21.25
C GLN A 156 22.76 12.31 20.54
N LYS A 157 23.34 11.27 19.92
CA LYS A 157 24.63 11.35 19.21
C LYS A 157 24.65 12.36 18.06
N LEU A 158 23.48 12.75 17.54
CA LEU A 158 23.36 13.73 16.46
C LEU A 158 23.20 15.17 16.95
N ARG A 159 22.95 15.36 18.25
CA ARG A 159 22.82 16.69 18.89
C ARG A 159 24.12 17.17 19.53
N GLU A 160 25.03 16.24 19.82
CA GLU A 160 26.42 16.48 20.24
C GLU A 160 27.30 16.91 19.05
#